data_AF-A0A3D2G6P5-F1
#
_entry.id   AF-A0A3D2G6P5-F1
#
_cell.length_a   1.000
_cell.length_b   1.000
_cell.length_c   1.000
_cell.angle_alpha   90.00
_cell.angle_beta   90.00
_cell.angle_gamma   90.00
#
_symmetry.space_group_name_H-M   'P 1'
#
loop_
_entity.id
_entity.type
_entity.pdbx_description
1 polymer ?
#
loop_
_entity_poly.entity_id
_entity_poly.type
_entity_poly.pdbx_seq_one_letter_code
_entity_poly.pdbx_strand_id
1 'polypeptide(L)'
;IVKYLPSPENKELAGINMKTNEIFQANYDFSKAKSAYVFKTIVDPFIGKYSLIKVCSGVFKPDDMIYNKDKDIEEKVSKLYVLQGSKPIEVPELHAGDIG
;
A
#
# COMPACT_ATOMS: atom_id res chain seq x y z
N ILE A 1 20.60 4.66 -12.13
CA ILE A 1 19.33 4.57 -11.38
C ILE A 1 19.51 5.09 -9.96
N VAL A 2 20.22 4.37 -9.08
CA VAL A 2 20.40 4.74 -7.64
C VAL A 2 20.90 6.18 -7.41
N LYS A 3 21.82 6.67 -8.26
CA LYS A 3 22.42 8.01 -8.08
C LYS A 3 21.53 9.19 -8.53
N TYR A 4 20.51 8.94 -9.37
CA TYR A 4 19.82 10.00 -10.09
C TYR A 4 18.29 9.96 -9.96
N LEU A 5 17.71 8.82 -9.59
CA LEU A 5 16.27 8.73 -9.35
C LEU A 5 15.96 9.04 -7.87
N PRO A 6 14.83 9.71 -7.59
CA PRO A 6 14.45 10.08 -6.24
C PRO A 6 14.12 8.84 -5.40
N SER A 7 14.63 8.81 -4.17
CA SER A 7 14.16 7.90 -3.12
C SER A 7 12.75 8.32 -2.67
N PRO A 8 11.86 7.36 -2.32
CA PRO A 8 10.56 7.65 -1.71
C PRO A 8 10.66 8.56 -0.48
N GLU A 9 11.72 8.43 0.32
CA GLU A 9 11.95 9.23 1.54
C GLU A 9 12.02 10.74 1.30
N ASN A 10 12.40 11.16 0.09
CA ASN A 10 12.51 12.57 -0.28
C ASN A 10 11.22 13.15 -0.86
N LYS A 11 10.11 12.38 -0.84
CA LYS A 11 8.85 12.80 -1.44
C LYS A 11 7.80 13.08 -0.36
N GLU A 12 7.30 14.30 -0.35
CA GLU A 12 6.16 14.67 0.47
C GLU A 12 4.88 14.04 -0.11
N LEU A 13 4.12 13.37 0.76
CA LEU A 13 2.84 12.78 0.39
C LEU A 13 1.83 13.12 1.48
N ALA A 14 0.83 13.93 1.10
CA ALA A 14 -0.28 14.29 1.95
C ALA A 14 -1.56 13.59 1.51
N GLY A 15 -2.35 13.16 2.48
CA GLY A 15 -3.74 12.72 2.33
C GLY A 15 -4.66 13.51 3.27
N ILE A 16 -5.94 13.16 3.27
CA ILE A 16 -6.92 13.73 4.19
C ILE A 16 -7.35 12.62 5.16
N ASN A 17 -7.25 12.88 6.45
CA ASN A 17 -7.76 11.97 7.47
C ASN A 17 -9.30 11.99 7.47
N MET A 18 -9.94 10.86 7.20
CA MET A 18 -11.40 10.76 7.13
C MET A 18 -12.12 11.00 8.47
N LYS A 19 -11.42 10.84 9.61
CA LYS A 19 -12.02 11.06 10.94
C LYS A 19 -11.94 12.51 11.38
N THR A 20 -10.83 13.19 11.10
CA THR A 20 -10.58 14.55 11.59
C THR A 20 -10.72 15.63 10.52
N ASN A 21 -10.80 15.24 9.23
CA ASN A 21 -10.72 16.13 8.07
C ASN A 21 -9.43 16.96 7.99
N GLU A 22 -8.39 16.57 8.74
CA GLU A 22 -7.10 17.25 8.74
C GLU A 22 -6.16 16.66 7.68
N ILE A 23 -5.15 17.44 7.32
CA ILE A 23 -4.08 16.99 6.43
C ILE A 23 -3.26 15.92 7.16
N PHE A 24 -3.25 14.72 6.60
CA PHE A 24 -2.40 13.62 7.03
C PHE A 24 -1.13 13.56 6.18
N GLN A 25 0.00 13.93 6.77
CA GLN A 25 1.32 13.84 6.15
C GLN A 25 1.83 12.40 6.25
N ALA A 26 1.69 11.60 5.21
CA ALA A 26 2.14 10.20 5.17
C ALA A 26 3.67 10.13 5.08
N ASN A 27 4.25 10.82 4.09
CA ASN A 27 5.71 10.99 3.87
C ASN A 27 6.52 9.69 3.93
N TYR A 28 5.93 8.56 3.51
CA TYR A 28 6.60 7.26 3.50
C TYR A 28 7.20 6.85 4.85
N ASP A 29 6.55 7.25 5.95
CA ASP A 29 6.96 6.93 7.31
C ASP A 29 6.29 5.63 7.79
N PHE A 30 7.09 4.62 8.12
CA PHE A 30 6.64 3.32 8.60
C PHE A 30 6.04 3.36 10.02
N SER A 31 6.33 4.39 10.81
CA SER A 31 5.83 4.54 12.18
C SER A 31 4.41 5.12 12.26
N LYS A 32 3.92 5.70 11.17
CA LYS A 32 2.59 6.32 11.10
C LYS A 32 1.47 5.32 10.85
N ALA A 33 0.23 5.80 10.92
CA ALA A 33 -0.95 5.03 10.56
C ALA A 33 -0.83 4.45 9.13
N LYS A 34 -1.39 3.26 8.92
CA LYS A 34 -1.34 2.54 7.65
C LYS A 34 -2.10 3.31 6.58
N SER A 35 -1.43 3.60 5.47
CA SER A 35 -2.07 4.14 4.28
C SER A 35 -1.41 3.60 3.02
N ALA A 36 -2.22 3.34 2.00
CA ALA A 36 -1.78 2.88 0.69
C ALA A 36 -2.81 3.29 -0.35
N TYR A 37 -2.40 3.32 -1.62
CA TYR A 37 -3.33 3.43 -2.74
C TYR A 37 -3.17 2.26 -3.69
N VAL A 38 -4.30 1.80 -4.23
CA VAL A 38 -4.34 0.79 -5.30
C VAL A 38 -4.13 1.50 -6.62
N PHE A 39 -3.05 1.20 -7.33
CA PHE A 39 -2.79 1.80 -8.65
C PHE A 39 -3.20 0.87 -9.80
N LYS A 40 -3.30 -0.43 -9.54
CA LYS A 40 -3.72 -1.40 -10.53
C LYS A 40 -4.44 -2.54 -9.84
N THR A 41 -5.54 -2.98 -10.44
CA THR A 41 -6.23 -4.20 -10.05
C THR A 41 -6.21 -5.15 -11.24
N ILE A 42 -5.79 -6.39 -10.99
CA ILE A 42 -5.78 -7.44 -12.01
C ILE A 42 -6.82 -8.49 -11.59
N VAL A 43 -7.67 -8.85 -12.54
CA VAL A 43 -8.68 -9.89 -12.39
C VAL A 43 -8.25 -11.06 -13.25
N ASP A 44 -7.87 -12.15 -12.61
CA ASP A 44 -7.52 -13.41 -13.26
C ASP A 44 -8.66 -14.43 -13.03
N PRO A 45 -9.14 -15.12 -14.09
CA PRO A 45 -10.25 -16.06 -13.97
C PRO A 45 -9.93 -17.32 -13.15
N PHE A 46 -8.66 -17.65 -12.91
CA PHE A 46 -8.24 -18.83 -12.15
C PHE A 46 -7.77 -18.49 -10.74
N ILE A 47 -7.01 -17.41 -10.59
CA ILE A 47 -6.37 -17.00 -9.33
C ILE A 47 -7.22 -15.97 -8.57
N GLY A 48 -8.19 -15.33 -9.25
CA GLY A 48 -9.07 -14.32 -8.67
C GLY A 48 -8.54 -12.90 -8.84
N LYS A 49 -8.92 -12.02 -7.91
CA LYS A 49 -8.59 -10.58 -7.97
C LYS A 49 -7.42 -10.25 -7.06
N TYR A 50 -6.34 -9.71 -7.63
CA TYR A 50 -5.25 -9.13 -6.85
C TYR A 50 -5.08 -7.64 -7.17
N SER A 51 -4.92 -6.84 -6.12
CA SER A 51 -4.79 -5.38 -6.21
C SER A 51 -3.36 -5.01 -5.86
N LEU A 52 -2.66 -4.37 -6.79
CA LEU A 52 -1.33 -3.86 -6.56
C LEU A 52 -1.43 -2.52 -5.84
N ILE A 53 -0.73 -2.41 -4.72
CA ILE A 53 -0.72 -1.28 -3.84
C ILE A 53 0.67 -0.64 -3.78
N LYS A 54 0.67 0.67 -3.57
CA LYS A 54 1.85 1.41 -3.11
C LYS A 54 1.60 1.80 -1.66
N VAL A 55 2.48 1.39 -0.76
CA VAL A 55 2.39 1.77 0.66
C VAL A 55 2.92 3.19 0.84
N CYS A 56 2.08 4.04 1.42
CA CYS A 56 2.33 5.45 1.63
C CYS A 56 2.79 5.77 3.05
N SER A 57 2.34 4.99 4.04
CA SER A 57 2.78 5.08 5.44
C SER A 57 2.39 3.82 6.20
N GLY A 58 3.06 3.59 7.32
CA GLY A 58 2.84 2.43 8.18
C GLY A 58 3.47 1.15 7.63
N VAL A 59 3.06 0.04 8.25
CA VAL A 59 3.46 -1.32 7.85
C VAL A 59 2.19 -2.16 7.68
N PHE A 60 2.02 -2.76 6.50
CA PHE A 60 0.92 -3.64 6.18
C PHE A 60 1.31 -5.07 6.50
N LYS A 61 0.44 -5.79 7.19
CA LYS A 61 0.60 -7.22 7.52
C LYS A 61 -0.61 -8.01 7.03
N PRO A 62 -0.44 -9.31 6.76
CA PRO A 62 -1.57 -10.21 6.61
C PRO A 62 -2.52 -10.09 7.81
N ASP A 63 -3.81 -10.29 7.55
CA ASP A 63 -4.93 -10.15 8.46
C ASP A 63 -5.28 -8.73 8.95
N ASP A 64 -4.58 -7.69 8.47
CA ASP A 64 -4.96 -6.31 8.77
C ASP A 64 -6.34 -5.96 8.23
N MET A 65 -7.17 -5.30 9.05
CA MET A 65 -8.42 -4.68 8.60
C MET A 65 -8.17 -3.23 8.22
N ILE A 66 -8.50 -2.88 6.98
CA ILE A 66 -8.19 -1.58 6.40
C ILE A 66 -9.43 -1.03 5.71
N TYR A 67 -9.72 0.24 5.94
CA TYR A 67 -10.88 0.88 5.37
C TYR A 67 -10.59 1.40 3.96
N ASN A 68 -11.39 0.95 2.99
CA ASN A 68 -11.33 1.38 1.61
C ASN A 68 -12.35 2.51 1.37
N LYS A 69 -11.84 3.74 1.28
CA LYS A 69 -12.67 4.95 1.08
C LYS A 69 -13.48 4.91 -0.21
N ASP A 70 -12.90 4.43 -1.32
CA ASP A 70 -13.55 4.50 -2.64
C ASP A 70 -14.76 3.56 -2.74
N LYS A 71 -14.79 2.52 -1.90
CA LYS A 71 -15.89 1.55 -1.83
C LYS A 71 -16.72 1.63 -0.56
N ASP A 72 -16.33 2.49 0.38
CA ASP A 72 -16.95 2.66 1.69
C ASP A 72 -17.11 1.33 2.47
N ILE A 73 -16.08 0.48 2.45
CA ILE A 73 -16.07 -0.82 3.14
C ILE A 73 -14.75 -1.09 3.86
N GLU A 74 -14.80 -1.90 4.92
CA GLU A 74 -13.61 -2.51 5.51
C GLU A 74 -13.18 -3.72 4.68
N GLU A 75 -11.93 -3.74 4.25
CA GLU A 75 -11.30 -4.84 3.53
C GLU A 75 -10.23 -5.47 4.43
N LYS A 76 -10.25 -6.81 4.50
CA LYS A 76 -9.22 -7.58 5.19
C LYS A 76 -8.08 -7.90 4.22
N VAL A 77 -6.85 -7.59 4.61
CA VAL A 77 -5.64 -7.93 3.86
C VAL A 77 -5.37 -9.42 4.05
N SER A 78 -5.71 -10.26 3.07
CA SER A 78 -5.53 -11.71 3.20
C SER A 78 -4.05 -12.12 3.16
N LYS A 79 -3.36 -11.74 2.08
CA LYS A 79 -1.96 -12.09 1.82
C LYS A 79 -1.27 -10.94 1.12
N LEU A 80 0.02 -10.79 1.34
CA LEU A 80 0.85 -9.78 0.70
C LEU A 80 1.83 -10.47 -0.24
N TYR A 81 2.04 -9.85 -1.39
CA TYR A 81 2.93 -10.37 -2.42
C TYR A 81 3.87 -9.28 -2.89
N VAL A 82 5.06 -9.65 -3.33
CA VAL A 82 5.92 -8.81 -4.15
C VAL A 82 6.13 -9.53 -5.48
N LEU A 83 5.97 -8.81 -6.58
CA LEU A 83 6.14 -9.36 -7.92
C LEU A 83 7.63 -9.39 -8.31
N GLN A 84 8.17 -10.58 -8.51
CA GLN A 84 9.48 -10.78 -9.12
C GLN A 84 9.30 -11.31 -10.55
N GLY A 85 9.30 -10.39 -11.53
CA GLY A 85 8.97 -10.71 -12.91
C GLY A 85 7.51 -11.16 -13.03
N SER A 86 7.28 -12.40 -13.48
CA SER A 86 5.95 -13.01 -13.54
C SER A 86 5.56 -13.80 -12.29
N LYS A 87 6.46 -13.91 -11.30
CA LYS A 87 6.25 -14.74 -10.10
C LYS A 87 5.84 -13.87 -8.90
N PRO A 88 4.66 -14.07 -8.32
CA PRO A 88 4.31 -13.48 -7.03
C PRO A 88 5.03 -14.22 -5.90
N ILE A 89 5.72 -13.48 -5.04
CA ILE A 89 6.39 -14.01 -3.84
C ILE A 89 5.62 -13.53 -2.62
N GLU A 90 5.11 -14.46 -1.82
CA GLU A 90 4.40 -14.13 -0.58
C GLU A 90 5.38 -13.52 0.43
N VAL A 91 5.01 -12.38 1.02
CA VAL A 91 5.83 -11.66 2.01
C VAL A 91 5.04 -11.45 3.31
N PRO A 92 5.71 -11.43 4.47
CA PRO A 92 5.04 -11.27 5.76
C PRO A 92 4.60 -9.84 6.04
N GLU A 93 5.19 -8.84 5.39
CA GLU A 93 4.83 -7.43 5.56
C GLU A 93 5.31 -6.57 4.38
N LEU A 94 4.68 -5.40 4.21
CA LEU A 94 5.10 -4.35 3.29
C LEU A 94 5.25 -3.04 4.07
N HIS A 95 6.39 -2.36 3.90
CA HIS A 95 6.71 -1.11 4.57
C HIS A 95 6.34 0.09 3.73
N ALA A 96 6.25 1.25 4.37
CA ALA A 96 6.12 2.52 3.68
C ALA A 96 7.20 2.68 2.60
N GLY A 97 6.76 2.92 1.36
CA GLY A 97 7.66 2.96 0.20
C GLY A 97 7.74 1.65 -0.58
N ASP A 98 7.14 0.55 -0.13
CA ASP A 98 7.09 -0.71 -0.90
C ASP A 98 5.94 -0.73 -1.91
N ILE A 99 6.07 -1.61 -2.92
CA ILE A 99 5.02 -1.95 -3.89
C ILE A 99 4.81 -3.47 -3.83
N GLY A 100 3.55 -3.87 -3.71
CA GLY A 100 3.13 -5.28 -3.65
C GLY A 100 1.71 -5.50 -4.14
#